data_AF-A0A1I5BDE0-F1
#
_entry.id   AF-A0A1I5BDE0-F1
#
_cell.length_a   1.000
_cell.length_b   1.000
_cell.length_c   1.000
_cell.angle_alpha   90.00
_cell.angle_beta   90.00
_cell.angle_gamma   90.00
#
_symmetry.space_group_name_H-M   'P 1'
#
loop_
_entity.id
_entity.type
_entity.pdbx_description
1 polymer ?
#
loop_
_entity_poly.entity_id
_entity_poly.type
_entity_poly.pdbx_seq_one_letter_code
_entity_poly.pdbx_strand_id
1 'polypeptide(L)'
;MHNGQIGGFERIRRALENSLSDEVFDQREGTTDSELFFLLMIDQGLATDPQGAVSRATGRVVEVARRAGIEPSLKLTAAFSDGSALYAVRYATDDHAPTLYTGAFAKRAGQCIVSEPFDRDGGEWQAIPPASFVTMTRDGTRIRPFAPAAAQLALVG
;
A
#
# COMPACT_ATOMS: atom_id res chain seq x y z
N MET A 1 -5.76 -2.53 6.01
CA MET A 1 -6.62 -1.35 5.73
C MET A 1 -5.98 -0.48 4.66
N HIS A 2 -6.80 0.21 3.86
CA HIS A 2 -6.36 1.13 2.81
C HIS A 2 -7.24 2.38 2.87
N ASN A 3 -6.61 3.55 2.84
CA ASN A 3 -7.21 4.86 2.69
C ASN A 3 -6.63 5.50 1.42
N GLY A 4 -7.48 5.64 0.42
CA GLY A 4 -7.05 6.01 -0.90
C GLY A 4 -8.04 5.54 -1.95
N GLN A 5 -7.59 5.53 -3.20
CA GLN A 5 -8.42 5.11 -4.34
C GLN A 5 -7.54 4.69 -5.50
N ILE A 6 -8.01 3.69 -6.24
CA ILE A 6 -7.54 3.40 -7.60
C ILE A 6 -8.44 4.14 -8.60
N GLY A 7 -7.91 5.17 -9.25
CA GLY A 7 -8.63 5.94 -10.26
C GLY A 7 -9.01 5.10 -11.47
N GLY A 8 -10.28 5.19 -11.87
CA GLY A 8 -10.82 4.39 -12.97
C GLY A 8 -10.95 2.89 -12.65
N PHE A 9 -10.97 2.52 -11.37
CA PHE A 9 -10.99 1.12 -10.89
C PHE A 9 -11.95 0.22 -11.69
N GLU A 10 -13.22 0.61 -11.87
CA GLU A 10 -14.20 -0.21 -12.59
C GLU A 10 -13.76 -0.61 -14.02
N ARG A 11 -12.99 0.24 -14.70
CA ARG A 11 -12.48 -0.03 -16.06
C ARG A 11 -11.30 -1.01 -16.07
N ILE A 12 -10.54 -1.07 -14.98
CA ILE A 12 -9.31 -1.88 -14.87
C ILE A 12 -9.48 -3.10 -13.98
N ARG A 13 -10.57 -3.15 -13.20
CA ARG A 13 -10.88 -4.19 -12.22
C ARG A 13 -10.76 -5.59 -12.82
N ARG A 14 -11.45 -5.85 -13.93
CA ARG A 14 -11.42 -7.17 -14.58
C ARG A 14 -10.01 -7.59 -14.99
N ALA A 15 -9.20 -6.65 -15.48
CA ALA A 15 -7.83 -6.94 -15.90
C ALA A 15 -6.88 -7.18 -14.72
N LEU A 16 -7.15 -6.54 -13.57
CA LEU A 16 -6.44 -6.80 -12.31
C LEU A 16 -6.86 -8.14 -11.69
N GLU A 17 -8.16 -8.43 -11.66
CA GLU A 17 -8.72 -9.71 -11.21
C GLU A 17 -8.14 -10.87 -12.02
N ASN A 18 -8.11 -10.77 -13.35
CA ASN A 18 -7.50 -11.75 -14.24
C ASN A 18 -5.97 -11.90 -14.08
N SER A 19 -5.32 -11.06 -13.28
CA SER A 19 -3.88 -11.17 -13.03
C SER A 19 -3.52 -11.82 -11.70
N LEU A 20 -4.52 -12.11 -10.86
CA LEU A 20 -4.34 -12.95 -9.69
C LEU A 20 -4.16 -14.41 -10.11
N SER A 21 -3.39 -15.17 -9.35
CA SER A 21 -3.48 -16.63 -9.39
C SER A 21 -4.87 -17.11 -8.94
N ASP A 22 -5.27 -18.29 -9.40
CA ASP A 22 -6.56 -18.90 -9.02
C ASP A 22 -6.69 -19.04 -7.49
N GLU A 23 -5.61 -19.45 -6.80
CA GLU A 23 -5.58 -19.61 -5.34
C GLU A 23 -5.87 -18.30 -4.58
N VAL A 24 -5.39 -17.17 -5.08
CA VAL A 24 -5.63 -15.86 -4.47
C VAL A 24 -6.98 -15.30 -4.90
N PHE A 25 -7.40 -15.55 -6.14
CA PHE A 25 -8.70 -15.11 -6.65
C PHE A 25 -9.86 -15.75 -5.87
N ASP A 26 -9.73 -17.03 -5.49
CA ASP A 26 -10.75 -17.77 -4.73
C ASP A 26 -10.96 -17.20 -3.31
N GLN A 27 -10.03 -16.39 -2.79
CA GLN A 27 -10.16 -15.71 -1.49
C GLN A 27 -10.90 -14.37 -1.58
N ARG A 28 -11.36 -13.98 -2.77
CA ARG A 28 -12.04 -12.72 -3.01
C ARG A 28 -13.52 -12.80 -2.58
N GLU A 29 -13.94 -11.89 -1.72
CA GLU A 29 -15.29 -11.88 -1.14
C GLU A 29 -16.09 -10.63 -1.55
N GLY A 30 -15.42 -9.50 -1.75
CA GLY A 30 -16.05 -8.23 -2.05
C GLY A 30 -15.76 -7.71 -3.45
N THR A 31 -15.98 -6.40 -3.61
CA THR A 31 -15.82 -5.70 -4.89
C THR A 31 -14.96 -4.45 -4.79
N THR A 32 -14.39 -4.18 -3.61
CA THR A 32 -13.63 -2.94 -3.37
C THR A 32 -12.25 -2.98 -4.03
N ASP A 33 -11.71 -1.80 -4.33
CA ASP A 33 -10.34 -1.63 -4.83
C ASP A 33 -9.31 -2.01 -3.77
N SER A 34 -9.61 -1.73 -2.51
CA SER A 34 -8.77 -1.96 -1.35
C SER A 34 -8.52 -3.46 -1.12
N GLU A 35 -9.57 -4.26 -1.24
CA GLU A 35 -9.47 -5.72 -1.17
C GLU A 35 -8.71 -6.29 -2.37
N LEU A 36 -9.03 -5.86 -3.59
CA LEU A 36 -8.31 -6.34 -4.78
C LEU A 36 -6.82 -5.97 -4.71
N PHE A 37 -6.50 -4.78 -4.21
CA PHE A 37 -5.11 -4.37 -4.00
C PHE A 37 -4.41 -5.21 -2.94
N PHE A 38 -5.12 -5.59 -1.87
CA PHE A 38 -4.57 -6.50 -0.85
C PHE A 38 -4.28 -7.90 -1.40
N LEU A 39 -5.19 -8.45 -2.20
CA LEU A 39 -4.99 -9.73 -2.89
C LEU A 39 -3.82 -9.66 -3.88
N LEU A 40 -3.68 -8.58 -4.64
CA LEU A 40 -2.51 -8.35 -5.49
C LEU A 40 -1.21 -8.34 -4.67
N MET A 41 -1.19 -7.73 -3.49
CA MET A 41 0.00 -7.78 -2.63
C MET A 41 0.31 -9.22 -2.20
N ILE A 42 -0.70 -10.00 -1.78
CA ILE A 42 -0.53 -11.41 -1.41
C ILE A 42 0.10 -12.21 -2.55
N ASP A 43 -0.50 -12.12 -3.74
CA ASP A 43 -0.04 -12.81 -4.96
C ASP A 43 1.39 -12.37 -5.35
N GLN A 44 1.76 -11.13 -5.04
CA GLN A 44 3.08 -10.59 -5.25
C GLN A 44 4.08 -10.88 -4.11
N GLY A 45 3.77 -11.80 -3.18
CA GLY A 45 4.71 -12.26 -2.16
C GLY A 45 4.74 -11.43 -0.88
N LEU A 46 3.59 -10.90 -0.44
CA LEU A 46 3.45 -10.08 0.77
C LEU A 46 4.08 -10.73 2.02
N ALA A 47 3.98 -12.05 2.14
CA ALA A 47 4.46 -12.80 3.30
C ALA A 47 6.00 -12.82 3.42
N THR A 48 6.73 -12.67 2.32
CA THR A 48 8.20 -12.81 2.30
C THR A 48 8.91 -11.49 2.04
N ASP A 49 8.31 -10.62 1.22
CA ASP A 49 8.87 -9.32 0.85
C ASP A 49 7.76 -8.25 0.87
N PRO A 50 7.37 -7.74 2.07
CA PRO A 50 6.26 -6.81 2.20
C PRO A 50 6.40 -5.55 1.35
N GLN A 51 7.59 -4.93 1.37
CA GLN A 51 7.84 -3.71 0.61
C GLN A 51 7.82 -3.96 -0.89
N GLY A 52 8.47 -5.04 -1.36
CA GLY A 52 8.49 -5.35 -2.78
C GLY A 52 7.15 -5.85 -3.30
N ALA A 53 6.36 -6.55 -2.48
CA ALA A 53 5.00 -6.96 -2.83
C ALA A 53 4.09 -5.75 -3.07
N VAL A 54 4.14 -4.75 -2.18
CA VAL A 54 3.42 -3.48 -2.38
C VAL A 54 3.93 -2.77 -3.62
N SER A 55 5.25 -2.73 -3.82
CA SER A 55 5.88 -2.10 -4.99
C SER A 55 5.43 -2.75 -6.32
N ARG A 56 5.41 -4.08 -6.38
CA ARG A 56 4.95 -4.87 -7.54
C ARG A 56 3.46 -4.71 -7.78
N ALA A 57 2.63 -4.80 -6.74
CA ALA A 57 1.18 -4.59 -6.83
C ALA A 57 0.85 -3.16 -7.34
N THR A 58 1.53 -2.14 -6.82
CA THR A 58 1.40 -0.76 -7.31
C THR A 58 1.84 -0.64 -8.77
N GLY A 59 2.98 -1.24 -9.14
CA GLY A 59 3.45 -1.27 -10.52
C GLY A 59 2.44 -1.91 -11.48
N ARG A 60 1.80 -3.01 -11.05
CA ARG A 60 0.76 -3.70 -11.81
C ARG A 60 -0.48 -2.82 -12.03
N VAL A 61 -0.96 -2.12 -11.00
CA VAL A 61 -2.09 -1.18 -11.15
C VAL A 61 -1.76 -0.08 -12.16
N VAL A 62 -0.56 0.51 -12.07
CA VAL A 62 -0.09 1.54 -13.00
C VAL A 62 -0.01 1.00 -14.44
N GLU A 63 0.53 -0.20 -14.63
CA GLU A 63 0.63 -0.86 -15.92
C GLU A 63 -0.74 -1.10 -16.55
N VAL A 64 -1.68 -1.68 -15.79
CA VAL A 64 -3.02 -1.99 -16.29
C VAL A 64 -3.80 -0.71 -16.63
N ALA A 65 -3.68 0.35 -15.82
CA ALA A 65 -4.26 1.65 -16.13
C ALA A 65 -3.76 2.20 -17.48
N ARG A 66 -2.43 2.18 -17.69
CA ARG A 66 -1.83 2.61 -18.97
C ARG A 66 -2.32 1.78 -20.14
N ARG A 67 -2.40 0.45 -20.01
CA ARG A 67 -2.92 -0.45 -21.07
C ARG A 67 -4.38 -0.19 -21.40
N ALA A 68 -5.17 0.25 -20.43
CA ALA A 68 -6.57 0.64 -20.62
C ALA A 68 -6.74 2.07 -21.19
N GLY A 69 -5.64 2.76 -21.52
CA GLY A 69 -5.66 4.14 -21.98
C GLY A 69 -6.11 5.13 -20.90
N ILE A 70 -5.84 4.83 -19.63
CA ILE A 70 -6.20 5.66 -18.47
C ILE A 70 -4.90 6.19 -17.86
N GLU A 71 -4.87 7.49 -17.61
CA GLU A 71 -3.78 8.08 -16.83
C GLU A 71 -3.77 7.50 -15.40
N PRO A 72 -2.66 6.88 -14.96
CA PRO A 72 -2.60 6.29 -13.62
C PRO A 72 -2.87 7.31 -12.52
N SER A 73 -3.96 7.11 -11.80
CA SER A 73 -4.31 7.87 -10.61
C SER A 73 -4.42 6.91 -9.45
N LEU A 74 -3.44 6.92 -8.56
CA LEU A 74 -3.43 6.08 -7.37
C LEU A 74 -3.16 6.96 -6.15
N LYS A 75 -4.00 6.81 -5.14
CA LYS A 75 -3.72 7.27 -3.78
C LYS A 75 -3.65 6.04 -2.91
N LEU A 76 -2.51 5.81 -2.27
CA LEU A 76 -2.21 4.61 -1.52
C LEU A 76 -1.66 5.00 -0.15
N THR A 77 -2.55 5.05 0.83
CA THR A 77 -2.15 5.04 2.24
C THR A 77 -2.69 3.78 2.88
N ALA A 78 -1.84 2.81 3.15
CA ALA A 78 -2.28 1.52 3.66
C ALA A 78 -1.47 1.11 4.88
N ALA A 79 -2.11 0.35 5.77
CA ALA A 79 -1.48 -0.28 6.91
C ALA A 79 -1.92 -1.75 6.99
N PHE A 80 -0.97 -2.64 7.24
CA PHE A 80 -1.18 -4.09 7.31
C PHE A 80 -0.12 -4.73 8.21
N SER A 81 -0.39 -5.95 8.69
CA SER A 81 0.46 -6.62 9.67
C SER A 81 0.50 -8.12 9.43
N ASP A 82 1.62 -8.73 9.79
CA ASP A 82 1.79 -10.18 9.86
C ASP A 82 1.66 -10.71 11.32
N GLY A 83 1.23 -9.85 12.25
CA GLY A 83 1.15 -10.15 13.68
C GLY A 83 2.45 -9.89 14.46
N SER A 84 3.59 -9.73 13.79
CA SER A 84 4.89 -9.45 14.42
C SER A 84 5.36 -8.02 14.14
N ALA A 85 5.11 -7.52 12.95
CA ALA A 85 5.40 -6.17 12.51
C ALA A 85 4.13 -5.49 11.96
N LEU A 86 4.08 -4.16 12.09
CA LEU A 86 3.12 -3.32 11.40
C LEU A 86 3.83 -2.64 10.23
N TYR A 87 3.27 -2.78 9.04
CA TYR A 87 3.74 -2.13 7.84
C TYR A 87 2.79 -1.00 7.46
N ALA A 88 3.35 0.05 6.87
CA ALA A 88 2.54 1.07 6.23
C ALA A 88 3.20 1.59 4.96
N VAL A 89 2.39 2.08 4.04
CA VAL A 89 2.86 2.75 2.82
C VAL A 89 2.12 4.07 2.68
N ARG A 90 2.85 5.11 2.26
CA ARG A 90 2.29 6.40 1.86
C ARG A 90 2.80 6.72 0.46
N TYR A 91 1.92 6.64 -0.53
CA TYR A 91 2.25 6.86 -1.93
C TYR A 91 1.06 7.45 -2.68
N ALA A 92 1.34 8.27 -3.70
CA ALA A 92 0.39 8.61 -4.74
C ALA A 92 1.12 8.78 -6.07
N THR A 93 0.40 8.63 -7.19
CA THR A 93 0.94 8.95 -8.52
C THR A 93 1.04 10.45 -8.77
N ASP A 94 0.29 11.24 -8.01
CA ASP A 94 0.40 12.70 -7.94
C ASP A 94 1.06 13.13 -6.61
N ASP A 95 1.19 14.43 -6.39
CA ASP A 95 1.78 14.99 -5.16
C ASP A 95 0.81 14.96 -3.95
N HIS A 96 -0.37 14.33 -4.07
CA HIS A 96 -1.45 14.40 -3.08
C HIS A 96 -1.73 13.05 -2.41
N ALA A 97 -0.69 12.40 -1.89
CA ALA A 97 -0.83 11.22 -1.04
C ALA A 97 -1.48 11.58 0.31
N PRO A 98 -2.54 10.85 0.75
CA PRO A 98 -3.12 11.04 2.08
C PRO A 98 -2.05 11.01 3.16
N THR A 99 -2.24 11.79 4.21
CA THR A 99 -1.23 11.95 5.26
C THR A 99 -1.11 10.69 6.10
N LEU A 100 0.08 10.50 6.67
CA LEU A 100 0.35 9.45 7.63
C LEU A 100 1.37 9.98 8.65
N TYR A 101 1.14 9.69 9.92
CA TYR A 101 1.96 10.10 11.04
C TYR A 101 2.29 8.89 11.89
N THR A 102 3.46 8.89 12.50
CA THR A 102 3.83 7.95 13.54
C THR A 102 4.12 8.68 14.84
N GLY A 103 3.79 8.07 15.96
CA GLY A 103 4.01 8.61 17.29
C GLY A 103 4.23 7.50 18.31
N ALA A 104 4.80 7.86 19.45
CA ALA A 104 4.91 6.97 20.60
C ALA A 104 3.91 7.40 21.67
N PHE A 105 3.23 6.44 22.28
CA PHE A 105 2.40 6.72 23.45
C PHE A 105 3.28 7.05 24.67
N ALA A 106 2.76 7.90 25.54
CA ALA A 106 3.39 8.22 26.82
C ALA A 106 3.74 6.94 27.60
N LYS A 107 4.83 7.01 28.38
CA LYS A 107 5.35 5.90 29.20
C LYS A 107 5.71 4.62 28.41
N ARG A 108 5.99 4.74 27.10
CA ARG A 108 6.37 3.62 26.21
C ARG A 108 5.30 2.51 26.14
N ALA A 109 4.02 2.88 26.29
CA ALA A 109 2.91 1.91 26.23
C ALA A 109 2.76 1.27 24.83
N GLY A 110 3.30 1.90 23.79
CA GLY A 110 3.31 1.39 22.43
C GLY A 110 3.64 2.47 21.41
N GLN A 111 3.65 2.09 20.14
CA GLN A 111 3.79 2.99 19.01
C GLN A 111 2.50 2.95 18.18
N CYS A 112 2.22 4.03 17.46
CA CYS A 112 1.05 4.12 16.59
C CYS A 112 1.40 4.71 15.22
N ILE A 113 0.54 4.40 14.26
CA ILE A 113 0.49 4.99 12.93
C ILE A 113 -0.95 5.45 12.70
N VAL A 114 -1.13 6.71 12.32
CA VAL A 114 -2.45 7.33 12.12
C VAL A 114 -2.46 8.24 10.90
N SER A 115 -3.64 8.48 10.32
CA SER A 115 -3.80 9.41 9.21
C SER A 115 -3.64 10.87 9.62
N GLU A 116 -4.08 11.20 10.84
CA GLU A 116 -4.05 12.55 11.41
C GLU A 116 -3.75 12.46 12.93
N PRO A 117 -2.93 13.37 13.49
CA PRO A 117 -2.71 13.46 14.93
C PRO A 117 -4.01 13.71 15.68
N PHE A 118 -4.24 12.96 16.77
CA PHE A 118 -5.53 13.02 17.50
C PHE A 118 -5.42 13.56 18.93
N ASP A 119 -4.21 13.71 19.48
CA ASP A 119 -4.03 14.33 20.79
C ASP A 119 -3.76 15.84 20.64
N ARG A 120 -4.27 16.62 21.62
CA ARG A 120 -4.08 18.07 21.66
C ARG A 120 -2.93 18.49 22.58
N ASP A 121 -2.50 17.59 23.46
CA ASP A 121 -1.65 17.89 24.62
C ASP A 121 -0.28 17.19 24.59
N GLY A 122 0.38 17.14 23.42
CA GLY A 122 1.85 16.92 23.37
C GLY A 122 2.34 15.55 22.92
N GLY A 123 1.64 14.86 22.00
CA GLY A 123 2.24 13.75 21.26
C GLY A 123 3.35 14.25 20.33
N GLU A 124 4.55 13.66 20.41
CA GLU A 124 5.62 13.88 19.42
C GLU A 124 5.25 13.11 18.13
N TRP A 125 4.41 13.73 17.30
CA TRP A 125 4.01 13.17 16.01
C TRP A 125 5.06 13.48 14.95
N GLN A 126 5.54 12.42 14.31
CA GLN A 126 6.40 12.52 13.14
C GLN A 126 5.59 12.26 11.87
N ALA A 127 5.53 13.26 10.99
CA ALA A 127 4.96 13.08 9.66
C ALA A 127 5.81 12.09 8.85
N ILE A 128 5.16 11.09 8.25
CA ILE A 128 5.80 10.14 7.34
C ILE A 128 5.88 10.81 5.96
N PRO A 129 7.07 10.94 5.34
CA PRO A 129 7.21 11.58 4.03
C PRO A 129 6.37 10.87 2.94
N PRO A 130 5.95 11.57 1.88
CA PRO A 130 5.38 10.90 0.71
C PRO A 130 6.38 9.91 0.10
N ALA A 131 5.88 8.96 -0.70
CA ALA A 131 6.69 7.91 -1.32
C ALA A 131 7.56 7.16 -0.30
N SER A 132 6.94 6.75 0.82
CA SER A 132 7.63 6.03 1.90
C SER A 132 6.95 4.71 2.25
N PHE A 133 7.78 3.74 2.61
CA PHE A 133 7.40 2.47 3.22
C PHE A 133 7.89 2.43 4.65
N VAL A 134 7.02 2.04 5.57
CA VAL A 134 7.27 2.01 7.01
C VAL A 134 7.20 0.58 7.50
N THR A 135 8.18 0.21 8.32
CA THR A 135 8.19 -1.04 9.08
C THR A 135 8.32 -0.69 10.55
N MET A 136 7.29 -1.00 11.33
CA MET A 136 7.23 -0.77 12.77
C MET A 136 7.24 -2.12 13.48
N THR A 137 8.20 -2.28 14.38
CA THR A 137 8.43 -3.49 15.16
C THR A 137 8.54 -3.10 16.64
N ARG A 138 8.70 -4.08 17.53
CA ARG A 138 8.97 -3.81 18.95
C ARG A 138 10.27 -3.03 19.18
N ASP A 139 11.24 -3.16 18.26
CA ASP A 139 12.54 -2.49 18.35
C ASP A 139 12.52 -1.06 17.78
N GLY A 140 11.40 -0.65 17.17
CA GLY A 140 11.19 0.69 16.66
C GLY A 140 10.68 0.75 15.22
N THR A 141 10.69 1.96 14.69
CA THR A 141 10.14 2.30 13.37
C THR A 141 11.25 2.60 12.37
N ARG A 142 11.19 1.96 11.20
CA ARG A 142 12.06 2.24 10.06
C ARG A 142 11.22 2.81 8.92
N ILE A 143 11.67 3.92 8.35
CA ILE A 143 11.05 4.57 7.19
C ILE A 143 12.04 4.49 6.04
N ARG A 144 11.61 3.96 4.90
CA ARG A 144 12.43 3.82 3.69
C ARG A 144 11.71 4.43 2.50
N PRO A 145 12.45 4.92 1.48
CA PRO A 145 11.84 5.31 0.21
C PRO A 145 11.02 4.16 -0.40
N PHE A 146 9.92 4.51 -1.04
CA PHE A 146 9.04 3.61 -1.76
C PHE A 146 8.85 4.11 -3.19
N ALA A 147 8.93 3.19 -4.14
CA ALA A 147 8.57 3.43 -5.52
C ALA A 147 7.88 2.19 -6.09
N PRO A 148 6.94 2.33 -7.02
CA PRO A 148 6.38 1.21 -7.76
C PRO A 148 7.47 0.47 -8.55
N ALA A 149 7.36 -0.84 -8.66
CA ALA A 149 8.23 -1.62 -9.52
C ALA A 149 7.98 -1.22 -10.98
N ALA A 150 9.05 -1.09 -11.75
CA ALA A 150 8.92 -0.93 -13.20
C ALA A 150 8.24 -2.19 -13.77
N ALA A 151 7.33 -2.00 -14.72
CA ALA A 151 6.71 -3.12 -15.41
C ALA A 151 7.81 -3.98 -16.03
N GLN A 152 7.87 -5.27 -15.66
CA GLN A 152 8.60 -6.23 -16.47
C GLN A 152 7.85 -6.33 -17.78
N LEU A 153 8.41 -5.74 -18.84
CA LEU A 153 8.01 -6.07 -20.20
C LEU A 153 8.24 -7.57 -20.35
N ALA A 154 7.16 -8.35 -20.29
CA ALA A 154 7.19 -9.70 -20.80
C ALA A 154 7.54 -9.56 -22.29
N LEU A 155 8.83 -9.76 -22.60
CA LEU A 155 9.25 -10.06 -23.95
C LEU A 155 8.58 -11.38 -24.29
N VAL A 156 7.43 -11.29 -24.97
CA VAL A 156 6.80 -12.43 -25.62
C VAL A 156 7.76 -12.82 -26.74
N GLY A 157 8.54 -13.88 -26.49
CA GLY A 157 9.30 -14.60 -27.51
C GLY A 157 8.50 -15.77 -28.04
#